data_AF-A0AAJ6NEP3-F1
#
_entry.id   AF-A0AAJ6NEP3-F1
#
_cell.length_a   1.000
_cell.length_b   1.000
_cell.length_c   1.000
_cell.angle_alpha   90.00
_cell.angle_beta   90.00
_cell.angle_gamma   90.00
#
_symmetry.space_group_name_H-M   'P 1'
#
loop_
_entity.id
_entity.type
_entity.pdbx_description
1 polymer ?
#
loop_
_entity_poly.entity_id
_entity_poly.type
_entity_poly.pdbx_seq_one_letter_code
_entity_poly.pdbx_strand_id
1 'polypeptide(L)'
;MSKHFTIDGKYFWKNAKGQLIPDANVKEIDKERDDLVRILISQALAVQKHLRQFKTQVLDDMGAFVELSAEKYNANIGGRKGNVTLFTYDGEYKVQIAVAEHICFDERIHAAKHLIDECLHDWSEGSKPELKVLIDNAFQVDKEGNLSTSRILSLRRVNIDDERWNNAMQAISDSIQIVGSKDYVRFYQRDKNGKYNPISLDIAGV
;
A
#
# COMPACT_ATOMS: atom_id res chain seq x y z
N MET A 1 -3.23 -25.92 -14.54
CA MET A 1 -3.36 -25.39 -15.92
C MET A 1 -2.23 -25.95 -16.75
N SER A 2 -2.49 -27.04 -17.47
CA SER A 2 -1.49 -27.70 -18.30
C SER A 2 -1.52 -27.06 -19.70
N LYS A 3 -0.40 -26.50 -20.18
CA LYS A 3 -0.28 -25.87 -21.51
C LYS A 3 0.19 -26.88 -22.56
N HIS A 4 -0.31 -28.10 -22.46
CA HIS A 4 -0.13 -29.09 -23.51
C HIS A 4 -1.21 -28.87 -24.56
N PHE A 5 -0.79 -28.71 -25.80
CA PHE A 5 -1.68 -28.61 -26.93
C PHE A 5 -1.64 -29.92 -27.69
N THR A 6 -2.81 -30.46 -28.01
CA THR A 6 -2.93 -31.59 -28.93
C THR A 6 -3.35 -31.05 -30.28
N ILE A 7 -2.50 -31.22 -31.29
CA ILE A 7 -2.79 -30.86 -32.69
C ILE A 7 -2.58 -32.12 -33.51
N ASP A 8 -3.63 -32.57 -34.22
CA ASP A 8 -3.62 -33.80 -35.03
C ASP A 8 -3.08 -35.03 -34.27
N GLY A 9 -3.44 -35.16 -32.99
CA GLY A 9 -3.00 -36.26 -32.12
C GLY A 9 -1.57 -36.17 -31.60
N LYS A 10 -0.84 -35.08 -31.87
CA LYS A 10 0.53 -34.86 -31.37
C LYS A 10 0.55 -33.83 -30.24
N TYR A 11 1.41 -34.07 -29.25
CA TYR A 11 1.60 -33.18 -28.11
C TYR A 11 2.63 -32.08 -28.42
N PHE A 12 2.27 -30.85 -28.02
CA PHE A 12 3.12 -29.67 -28.16
C PHE A 12 3.20 -28.88 -26.87
N TRP A 13 4.37 -28.32 -26.62
CA TRP A 13 4.68 -27.42 -25.52
C TRP A 13 4.74 -25.97 -26.01
N LYS A 14 4.10 -25.04 -25.31
CA LYS A 14 4.20 -23.62 -25.62
C LYS A 14 5.34 -22.96 -24.86
N ASN A 15 6.36 -22.48 -25.58
CA ASN A 15 7.49 -21.77 -24.97
C ASN A 15 7.14 -20.31 -24.58
N ALA A 16 8.09 -19.60 -23.96
CA ALA A 16 7.90 -18.22 -23.50
C ALA A 16 7.63 -17.20 -24.64
N LYS A 17 8.11 -17.46 -25.85
CA LYS A 17 7.81 -16.65 -27.06
C LYS A 17 6.46 -16.99 -27.68
N GLY A 18 5.73 -17.95 -27.09
CA GLY A 18 4.44 -18.40 -27.56
C GLY A 18 4.48 -19.43 -28.70
N GLN A 19 5.66 -19.92 -29.06
CA GLN A 19 5.84 -20.93 -30.12
C GLN A 19 5.48 -22.33 -29.61
N LEU A 20 4.94 -23.18 -30.48
CA LEU A 20 4.64 -24.58 -30.19
C LEU A 20 5.82 -25.46 -30.57
N ILE A 21 6.37 -26.15 -29.59
CA ILE A 21 7.51 -27.05 -29.71
C ILE A 21 6.97 -28.49 -29.62
N PRO A 22 7.24 -29.37 -30.59
CA PRO A 22 6.87 -30.78 -30.49
C PRO A 22 7.42 -31.41 -29.21
N ASP A 23 6.65 -32.29 -28.56
CA ASP A 23 7.06 -32.94 -27.30
C ASP A 23 8.43 -33.62 -27.37
N ALA A 24 8.74 -34.30 -28.49
CA ALA A 24 10.03 -34.94 -28.72
C ALA A 24 11.23 -33.98 -28.76
N ASN A 25 10.98 -32.67 -28.95
CA ASN A 25 12.01 -31.64 -29.02
C ASN A 25 12.19 -30.89 -27.69
N VAL A 26 11.43 -31.25 -26.65
CA VAL A 26 11.58 -30.71 -25.30
C VAL A 26 12.35 -31.72 -24.45
N LYS A 27 13.40 -31.28 -23.76
CA LYS A 27 14.20 -32.18 -22.91
C LYS A 27 13.37 -32.60 -21.70
N GLU A 28 13.49 -33.87 -21.28
CA GLU A 28 12.77 -34.40 -20.12
C GLU A 28 12.98 -33.57 -18.85
N ILE A 29 14.20 -33.11 -18.57
CA ILE A 29 14.50 -32.24 -17.42
C ILE A 29 13.75 -30.90 -17.47
N ASP A 30 13.42 -30.39 -18.66
CA ASP A 30 12.65 -29.16 -18.80
C ASP A 30 11.15 -29.42 -18.57
N LYS A 31 10.66 -30.61 -18.92
CA LYS A 31 9.29 -31.08 -18.62
C LYS A 31 9.10 -31.27 -17.13
N GLU A 32 10.00 -32.02 -16.48
CA GLU A 32 9.98 -32.25 -15.03
C GLU A 32 10.04 -30.94 -14.23
N ARG A 33 10.85 -29.97 -14.70
CA ARG A 33 10.91 -28.64 -14.09
C ARG A 33 9.60 -27.88 -14.23
N ASP A 34 8.97 -27.90 -15.41
CA ASP A 34 7.68 -27.24 -15.62
C ASP A 34 6.61 -27.85 -14.71
N ASP A 35 6.56 -29.17 -14.60
CA ASP A 35 5.63 -29.89 -13.72
C ASP A 35 5.83 -29.53 -12.25
N LEU A 36 7.07 -29.57 -11.76
CA LEU A 36 7.41 -29.18 -10.39
C LEU A 36 6.96 -27.74 -10.10
N VAL A 37 7.30 -26.78 -10.97
CA VAL A 37 6.92 -25.38 -10.79
C VAL A 37 5.40 -25.22 -10.78
N ARG A 38 4.67 -25.90 -11.68
CA ARG A 38 3.20 -25.83 -11.71
C ARG A 38 2.56 -26.38 -10.44
N ILE A 39 3.07 -27.48 -9.91
CA ILE A 39 2.61 -28.06 -8.65
C ILE A 39 2.82 -27.06 -7.52
N LEU A 40 4.03 -26.52 -7.37
CA LEU A 40 4.32 -25.53 -6.31
C LEU A 40 3.47 -24.26 -6.46
N ILE A 41 3.29 -23.75 -7.68
CA ILE A 41 2.43 -22.57 -7.92
C ILE A 41 0.97 -22.88 -7.58
N SER A 42 0.47 -24.07 -7.90
CA SER A 42 -0.91 -24.46 -7.53
C SER A 42 -1.12 -24.47 -6.02
N GLN A 43 -0.14 -24.98 -5.26
CA GLN A 43 -0.17 -24.99 -3.81
C GLN A 43 -0.10 -23.55 -3.25
N ALA A 44 0.80 -22.73 -3.79
CA ALA A 44 0.93 -21.33 -3.41
C ALA A 44 -0.37 -20.53 -3.67
N LEU A 45 -1.05 -20.76 -4.80
CA LEU A 45 -2.34 -20.15 -5.10
C LEU A 45 -3.45 -20.60 -4.13
N ALA A 46 -3.42 -21.84 -3.66
CA ALA A 46 -4.36 -22.33 -2.66
C ALA A 46 -4.16 -21.62 -1.31
N VAL A 47 -2.91 -21.48 -0.86
CA VAL A 47 -2.55 -20.72 0.36
C VAL A 47 -2.95 -19.25 0.21
N GLN A 48 -2.64 -18.62 -0.93
CA GLN A 48 -3.03 -17.24 -1.21
C GLN A 48 -4.55 -17.05 -1.16
N LYS A 49 -5.32 -17.99 -1.72
CA LYS A 49 -6.79 -17.94 -1.67
C LYS A 49 -7.29 -18.00 -0.23
N HIS A 50 -6.72 -18.90 0.58
CA HIS A 50 -7.07 -19.01 1.99
C HIS A 50 -6.75 -17.72 2.77
N LEU A 51 -5.57 -17.13 2.58
CA LEU A 51 -5.18 -15.87 3.21
C LEU A 51 -6.11 -14.71 2.83
N ARG A 52 -6.55 -14.62 1.56
CA ARG A 52 -7.52 -13.61 1.12
C ARG A 52 -8.87 -13.78 1.81
N GLN A 53 -9.39 -15.01 1.84
CA GLN A 53 -10.66 -15.31 2.50
C GLN A 53 -10.59 -15.02 4.00
N PHE A 54 -9.50 -15.43 4.65
CA PHE A 54 -9.25 -15.17 6.07
C PHE A 54 -9.20 -13.67 6.36
N LYS A 55 -8.51 -12.87 5.52
CA LYS A 55 -8.48 -11.41 5.67
C LYS A 55 -9.89 -10.80 5.63
N THR A 56 -10.71 -11.18 4.65
CA THR A 56 -12.09 -10.68 4.53
C THR A 56 -12.91 -11.05 5.77
N GLN A 57 -12.85 -12.31 6.20
CA GLN A 57 -13.55 -12.79 7.39
C GLN A 57 -13.19 -11.98 8.63
N VAL A 58 -11.89 -11.72 8.86
CA VAL A 58 -11.44 -10.96 10.04
C VAL A 58 -11.95 -9.52 10.01
N LEU A 59 -11.94 -8.86 8.85
CA LEU A 59 -12.49 -7.51 8.71
C LEU A 59 -14.00 -7.49 9.00
N ASP A 60 -14.72 -8.51 8.52
CA ASP A 60 -16.16 -8.63 8.73
C ASP A 60 -16.50 -8.88 10.21
N ASP A 61 -15.83 -9.82 10.85
CA ASP A 61 -16.04 -10.18 12.25
C ASP A 61 -15.70 -9.03 13.20
N MET A 62 -14.56 -8.35 12.96
CA MET A 62 -14.18 -7.20 13.78
C MET A 62 -15.14 -6.03 13.58
N GLY A 63 -15.61 -5.79 12.35
CA GLY A 63 -16.62 -4.76 12.09
C GLY A 63 -17.92 -5.04 12.84
N ALA A 64 -18.44 -6.27 12.72
CA ALA A 64 -19.65 -6.69 13.43
C ALA A 64 -19.50 -6.59 14.96
N PHE A 65 -18.32 -6.92 15.50
CA PHE A 65 -18.07 -6.79 16.94
C PHE A 65 -18.05 -5.33 17.43
N VAL A 66 -17.50 -4.42 16.62
CA VAL A 66 -17.50 -2.98 16.94
C VAL A 66 -18.92 -2.44 16.93
N GLU A 67 -19.72 -2.77 15.92
CA GLU A 67 -21.14 -2.41 15.84
C GLU A 67 -21.92 -2.92 17.06
N LEU A 68 -21.80 -4.22 17.38
CA LEU A 68 -22.42 -4.82 18.56
C LEU A 68 -21.99 -4.13 19.87
N SER A 69 -20.73 -3.72 19.97
CA SER A 69 -20.21 -3.01 21.14
C SER A 69 -20.79 -1.59 21.25
N ALA A 70 -20.99 -0.91 20.12
CA ALA A 70 -21.58 0.43 20.06
C ALA A 70 -23.06 0.43 20.43
N GLU A 71 -23.82 -0.56 19.94
CA GLU A 71 -25.24 -0.74 20.22
C GLU A 71 -25.52 -0.83 21.73
N LYS A 72 -24.64 -1.50 22.49
CA LYS A 72 -24.75 -1.58 23.96
C LYS A 72 -24.78 -0.21 24.67
N TYR A 73 -24.24 0.82 24.02
CA TYR A 73 -24.21 2.18 24.55
C TYR A 73 -25.13 3.13 23.77
N ASN A 74 -26.02 2.61 22.93
CA ASN A 74 -26.89 3.39 22.03
C ASN A 74 -26.10 4.37 21.14
N ALA A 75 -24.84 4.03 20.83
CA ALA A 75 -23.99 4.83 19.96
C ALA A 75 -24.09 4.33 18.52
N ASN A 76 -24.24 5.25 17.57
CA ASN A 76 -24.17 4.94 16.15
C ASN A 76 -22.78 5.36 15.63
N ILE A 77 -21.86 4.40 15.60
CA ILE A 77 -20.51 4.62 15.07
C ILE A 77 -20.64 4.40 13.56
N GLY A 78 -20.74 5.48 12.80
CA GLY A 78 -20.93 5.42 11.35
C GLY A 78 -19.81 4.67 10.64
N GLY A 79 -20.10 3.44 10.18
CA GLY A 79 -19.28 2.64 9.29
C GLY A 79 -17.94 2.13 9.86
N ARG A 80 -17.31 1.22 9.11
CA ARG A 80 -16.04 0.52 9.43
C ARG A 80 -14.78 1.41 9.43
N LYS A 81 -14.90 2.72 9.66
CA LYS A 81 -13.78 3.64 9.45
C LYS A 81 -12.97 3.85 10.73
N GLY A 82 -11.71 3.44 10.70
CA GLY A 82 -10.74 3.78 11.74
C GLY A 82 -9.90 2.60 12.20
N ASN A 83 -8.85 2.91 12.98
CA ASN A 83 -8.01 1.89 13.58
C ASN A 83 -8.74 1.23 14.75
N VAL A 84 -8.81 -0.10 14.77
CA VAL A 84 -9.45 -0.88 15.82
C VAL A 84 -8.45 -1.87 16.39
N THR A 85 -8.42 -2.01 17.72
CA THR A 85 -7.63 -3.03 18.40
C THR A 85 -8.51 -3.77 19.39
N LEU A 86 -8.57 -5.10 19.27
CA LEU A 86 -9.25 -5.98 20.21
C LEU A 86 -8.22 -6.85 20.93
N PHE A 87 -8.44 -7.10 22.21
CA PHE A 87 -7.61 -7.95 23.06
C PHE A 87 -8.42 -9.16 23.51
N THR A 88 -7.76 -10.29 23.74
CA THR A 88 -8.34 -11.33 24.59
C THR A 88 -8.47 -10.81 26.03
N TYR A 89 -9.37 -11.40 26.81
CA TYR A 89 -9.66 -10.93 28.18
C TYR A 89 -8.42 -10.98 29.09
N ASP A 90 -7.61 -12.02 28.96
CA ASP A 90 -6.32 -12.16 29.64
C ASP A 90 -5.21 -11.26 29.06
N GLY A 91 -5.44 -10.65 27.89
CA GLY A 91 -4.48 -9.87 27.12
C GLY A 91 -3.34 -10.69 26.54
N GLU A 92 -3.46 -12.01 26.40
CA GLU A 92 -2.44 -12.81 25.72
C GLU A 92 -2.35 -12.46 24.23
N TYR A 93 -3.48 -12.19 23.57
CA TYR A 93 -3.52 -11.90 22.15
C TYR A 93 -4.18 -10.56 21.86
N LYS A 94 -3.79 -9.96 20.73
CA LYS A 94 -4.53 -8.84 20.15
C LYS A 94 -4.62 -8.94 18.63
N VAL A 95 -5.73 -8.44 18.11
CA VAL A 95 -5.97 -8.24 16.68
C VAL A 95 -6.12 -6.75 16.42
N GLN A 96 -5.44 -6.25 15.39
CA GLN A 96 -5.47 -4.84 15.01
C GLN A 96 -5.88 -4.69 13.55
N ILE A 97 -6.87 -3.83 13.28
CA ILE A 97 -7.13 -3.24 11.97
C ILE A 97 -6.49 -1.87 11.96
N ALA A 98 -5.59 -1.66 11.00
CA ALA A 98 -5.00 -0.35 10.72
C ALA A 98 -5.42 0.10 9.32
N VAL A 99 -6.00 1.29 9.22
CA VAL A 99 -6.41 1.90 7.95
C VAL A 99 -5.34 2.90 7.53
N ALA A 100 -4.73 2.67 6.37
CA ALA A 100 -3.85 3.67 5.75
C ALA A 100 -4.58 4.35 4.60
N GLU A 101 -4.73 5.67 4.67
CA GLU A 101 -5.30 6.47 3.60
C GLU A 101 -4.23 6.78 2.55
N HIS A 102 -4.60 6.66 1.28
CA HIS A 102 -3.78 7.11 0.16
C HIS A 102 -4.15 8.56 -0.15
N ILE A 103 -3.17 9.44 -0.01
CA ILE A 103 -3.34 10.87 -0.23
C ILE A 103 -2.76 11.24 -1.59
N CYS A 104 -3.51 12.00 -2.36
CA CYS A 104 -3.03 12.71 -3.54
C CYS A 104 -3.26 14.21 -3.38
N PHE A 105 -2.63 14.99 -4.25
CA PHE A 105 -2.91 16.42 -4.37
C PHE A 105 -3.69 16.70 -5.66
N ASP A 106 -4.65 17.61 -5.61
CA ASP A 106 -5.36 18.11 -6.78
C ASP A 106 -4.64 19.30 -7.45
N GLU A 107 -5.30 19.97 -8.40
CA GLU A 107 -4.72 21.05 -9.21
C GLU A 107 -4.21 22.24 -8.37
N ARG A 108 -4.73 22.44 -7.16
CA ARG A 108 -4.30 23.52 -6.26
C ARG A 108 -2.83 23.37 -5.85
N ILE A 109 -2.24 22.19 -6.02
CA ILE A 109 -0.79 21.98 -5.81
C ILE A 109 0.08 22.77 -6.79
N HIS A 110 -0.42 23.02 -8.00
CA HIS A 110 0.30 23.83 -8.99
C HIS A 110 0.22 25.32 -8.65
N ALA A 111 -0.91 25.78 -8.11
CA ALA A 111 -1.04 27.15 -7.59
C ALA A 111 -0.08 27.37 -6.41
N ALA A 112 0.03 26.40 -5.50
CA ALA A 112 1.00 26.45 -4.41
C ALA A 112 2.45 26.53 -4.91
N LYS A 113 2.82 25.71 -5.91
CA LYS A 113 4.16 25.77 -6.51
C LYS A 113 4.46 27.15 -7.07
N HIS A 114 3.51 27.72 -7.81
CA HIS A 114 3.68 29.03 -8.41
C HIS A 114 3.96 30.13 -7.38
N LEU A 115 3.17 30.18 -6.31
CA LEU A 115 3.36 31.14 -5.21
C LEU A 115 4.71 30.97 -4.51
N ILE A 116 5.18 29.72 -4.35
CA ILE A 116 6.52 29.46 -3.79
C ILE A 116 7.61 29.94 -4.73
N ASP A 117 7.48 29.67 -6.04
CA ASP A 117 8.46 30.10 -7.03
C ASP A 117 8.56 31.64 -7.09
N GLU A 118 7.43 32.36 -7.01
CA GLU A 118 7.40 33.83 -6.93
C GLU A 118 8.10 34.33 -5.66
N CYS A 119 7.80 33.72 -4.51
CA CYS A 119 8.45 34.05 -3.24
C CYS A 119 9.98 33.86 -3.31
N LEU A 120 10.44 32.77 -3.90
CA LEU A 120 11.88 32.48 -4.05
C LEU A 120 12.57 33.40 -5.06
N HIS A 121 11.87 33.82 -6.11
CA HIS A 121 12.43 34.70 -7.12
C HIS A 121 12.79 36.07 -6.53
N ASP A 122 11.91 36.66 -5.73
CA ASP A 122 12.19 37.94 -5.08
C ASP A 122 13.28 37.82 -4.02
N TRP A 123 13.39 36.65 -3.40
CA TRP A 123 14.49 36.40 -2.48
C TRP A 123 15.81 36.16 -3.21
N SER A 124 15.84 35.94 -4.52
CA SER A 124 17.05 35.51 -5.25
C SER A 124 18.18 36.56 -5.32
N GLU A 125 17.93 37.81 -4.89
CA GLU A 125 19.01 38.77 -4.61
C GLU A 125 19.76 38.51 -3.29
N GLY A 126 19.26 37.64 -2.40
CA GLY A 126 19.91 37.27 -1.12
C GLY A 126 19.69 35.84 -0.62
N SER A 127 18.95 35.01 -1.35
CA SER A 127 18.64 33.64 -0.95
C SER A 127 19.71 32.66 -1.39
N LYS A 128 20.00 31.75 -0.47
CA LYS A 128 20.93 30.64 -0.64
C LYS A 128 20.40 29.71 -1.74
N PRO A 129 21.14 29.44 -2.84
CA PRO A 129 20.76 28.51 -3.90
C PRO A 129 20.24 27.15 -3.40
N GLU A 130 20.69 26.73 -2.22
CA GLU A 130 20.29 25.55 -1.49
C GLU A 130 18.78 25.49 -1.19
N LEU A 131 18.12 26.63 -0.94
CA LEU A 131 16.68 26.66 -0.66
C LEU A 131 15.85 26.33 -1.91
N LYS A 132 16.25 26.86 -3.06
CA LYS A 132 15.61 26.59 -4.34
C LYS A 132 15.68 25.10 -4.69
N VAL A 133 16.85 24.48 -4.48
CA VAL A 133 17.04 23.04 -4.68
C VAL A 133 16.12 22.22 -3.78
N LEU A 134 15.88 22.63 -2.53
CA LEU A 134 14.95 21.93 -1.63
C LEU A 134 13.50 22.00 -2.13
N ILE A 135 13.06 23.15 -2.63
CA ILE A 135 11.71 23.32 -3.18
C ILE A 135 11.55 22.53 -4.48
N ASP A 136 12.50 22.61 -5.40
CA ASP A 136 12.47 21.85 -6.66
C ASP A 136 12.41 20.34 -6.37
N ASN A 137 13.19 19.87 -5.38
CA ASN A 137 13.14 18.48 -4.91
C ASN A 137 11.79 18.10 -4.31
N ALA A 138 11.08 19.04 -3.66
CA ALA A 138 9.78 18.77 -3.07
C ALA A 138 8.70 18.52 -4.13
N PHE A 139 8.75 19.26 -5.24
CA PHE A 139 7.82 19.13 -6.37
C PHE A 139 8.26 18.13 -7.44
N GLN A 140 9.35 17.40 -7.21
CA GLN A 140 9.78 16.34 -8.12
C GLN A 140 8.74 15.21 -8.13
N VAL A 141 8.40 14.74 -9.32
CA VAL A 141 7.53 13.58 -9.54
C VAL A 141 8.34 12.29 -9.59
N ASP A 142 7.73 11.17 -9.19
CA ASP A 142 8.29 9.85 -9.41
C ASP A 142 8.14 9.40 -10.87
N LYS A 143 8.55 8.15 -11.16
CA LYS A 143 8.48 7.58 -12.51
C LYS A 143 7.06 7.45 -13.06
N GLU A 144 6.06 7.48 -12.18
CA GLU A 144 4.64 7.37 -12.50
C GLU A 144 3.96 8.74 -12.57
N GLY A 145 4.72 9.83 -12.35
CA GLY A 145 4.22 11.19 -12.38
C GLY A 145 3.64 11.69 -11.05
N ASN A 146 3.79 10.94 -9.96
CA ASN A 146 3.20 11.30 -8.67
C ASN A 146 4.14 12.14 -7.80
N LEU A 147 3.57 13.13 -7.11
CA LEU A 147 4.27 13.91 -6.09
C LEU A 147 4.43 13.11 -4.80
N SER A 148 5.56 13.29 -4.12
CA SER A 148 5.75 12.71 -2.79
C SER A 148 5.03 13.54 -1.73
N THR A 149 4.01 12.96 -1.10
CA THR A 149 3.28 13.59 0.00
C THR A 149 4.20 14.02 1.14
N SER A 150 5.19 13.19 1.49
CA SER A 150 6.11 13.52 2.59
C SER A 150 7.00 14.73 2.26
N ARG A 151 7.47 14.85 1.01
CA ARG A 151 8.27 16.00 0.59
C ARG A 151 7.44 17.28 0.54
N ILE A 152 6.25 17.24 -0.05
CA ILE A 152 5.35 18.40 -0.12
C ILE A 152 4.96 18.87 1.30
N LEU A 153 4.55 17.97 2.18
CA LEU A 153 4.17 18.33 3.55
C LEU A 153 5.35 18.80 4.40
N SER A 154 6.59 18.45 4.02
CA SER A 154 7.79 18.93 4.74
C SER A 154 7.98 20.45 4.60
N LEU A 155 7.50 21.06 3.51
CA LEU A 155 7.60 22.50 3.28
C LEU A 155 6.88 23.31 4.37
N ARG A 156 5.77 22.78 4.89
CA ARG A 156 4.98 23.40 5.95
C ARG A 156 5.72 23.51 7.29
N ARG A 157 6.85 22.83 7.45
CA ARG A 157 7.68 22.91 8.66
C ARG A 157 8.57 24.15 8.67
N VAL A 158 8.77 24.79 7.52
CA VAL A 158 9.58 26.00 7.40
C VAL A 158 8.70 27.19 7.72
N ASN A 159 9.07 27.91 8.79
CA ASN A 159 8.37 29.12 9.19
C ASN A 159 8.94 30.32 8.44
N ILE A 160 8.14 30.92 7.58
CA ILE A 160 8.49 32.06 6.73
C ILE A 160 7.37 33.08 6.84
N ASP A 161 7.72 34.31 7.18
CA ASP A 161 6.79 35.43 7.30
C ASP A 161 6.66 36.17 5.95
N ASP A 162 6.07 35.50 4.96
CA ASP A 162 5.72 36.05 3.65
C ASP A 162 4.29 35.63 3.31
N GLU A 163 3.47 36.57 2.86
CA GLU A 163 2.05 36.34 2.56
C GLU A 163 1.85 35.28 1.48
N ARG A 164 2.71 35.27 0.44
CA ARG A 164 2.65 34.28 -0.64
C ARG A 164 3.04 32.90 -0.14
N TRP A 165 4.06 32.82 0.73
CA TRP A 165 4.44 31.56 1.37
C TRP A 165 3.30 30.98 2.19
N ASN A 166 2.65 31.81 3.03
CA ASN A 166 1.50 31.40 3.82
C ASN A 166 0.32 30.93 2.94
N ASN A 167 0.02 31.68 1.87
CA ASN A 167 -0.99 31.30 0.89
C ASN A 167 -0.64 29.98 0.18
N ALA A 168 0.63 29.74 -0.14
CA ALA A 168 1.07 28.49 -0.73
C ALA A 168 0.92 27.31 0.24
N MET A 169 1.25 27.48 1.52
CA MET A 169 1.06 26.43 2.53
C MET A 169 -0.42 26.12 2.76
N GLN A 170 -1.29 27.13 2.65
CA GLN A 170 -2.74 26.95 2.67
C GLN A 170 -3.21 26.17 1.43
N ALA A 171 -2.78 26.56 0.23
CA ALA A 171 -3.12 25.86 -1.01
C ALA A 171 -2.64 24.38 -1.01
N ILE A 172 -1.45 24.09 -0.46
CA ILE A 172 -1.00 22.71 -0.23
C ILE A 172 -2.00 21.95 0.66
N SER A 173 -2.41 22.56 1.77
CA SER A 173 -3.33 21.92 2.72
C SER A 173 -4.69 21.64 2.09
N ASP A 174 -5.20 22.60 1.32
CA ASP A 174 -6.48 22.50 0.64
C ASP A 174 -6.44 21.47 -0.50
N SER A 175 -5.30 21.32 -1.18
CA SER A 175 -5.12 20.37 -2.28
C SER A 175 -5.13 18.90 -1.86
N ILE A 176 -5.02 18.59 -0.56
CA ILE A 176 -4.97 17.22 -0.05
C ILE A 176 -6.30 16.50 -0.28
N GLN A 177 -6.27 15.39 -1.01
CA GLN A 177 -7.41 14.52 -1.28
C GLN A 177 -7.12 13.09 -0.84
N ILE A 178 -8.09 12.44 -0.18
CA ILE A 178 -8.03 11.00 0.10
C ILE A 178 -8.63 10.27 -1.08
N VAL A 179 -7.78 9.62 -1.88
CA VAL A 179 -8.19 8.91 -3.11
C VAL A 179 -8.42 7.42 -2.90
N GLY A 180 -8.06 6.90 -1.73
CA GLY A 180 -8.27 5.51 -1.38
C GLY A 180 -7.87 5.21 0.06
N SER A 181 -8.15 4.00 0.50
CA SER A 181 -7.66 3.49 1.78
C SER A 181 -7.32 2.01 1.66
N LYS A 182 -6.41 1.55 2.52
CA LYS A 182 -6.00 0.16 2.58
C LYS A 182 -6.03 -0.33 4.02
N ASP A 183 -6.80 -1.39 4.23
CA ASP A 183 -6.89 -2.05 5.53
C ASP A 183 -5.79 -3.09 5.70
N TYR A 184 -5.09 -2.98 6.83
CA TYR A 184 -4.08 -3.91 7.28
C TYR A 184 -4.58 -4.63 8.53
N VAL A 185 -4.68 -5.95 8.45
CA VAL A 185 -4.97 -6.82 9.58
C VAL A 185 -3.65 -7.30 10.17
N ARG A 186 -3.49 -7.17 11.50
CA ARG A 186 -2.29 -7.58 12.22
C ARG A 186 -2.66 -8.40 13.46
N PHE A 187 -1.91 -9.47 13.69
CA PHE A 187 -2.10 -10.38 14.81
C PHE A 187 -0.85 -10.35 15.69
N TYR A 188 -1.05 -10.45 17.00
CA TYR A 188 0.05 -10.43 17.95
C TYR A 188 -0.20 -11.37 19.13
N GLN A 189 0.89 -11.90 19.69
CA GLN A 189 0.91 -12.59 20.98
C GLN A 189 1.83 -11.85 21.96
N ARG A 190 1.38 -11.72 23.21
CA ARG A 190 2.14 -11.12 24.30
C ARG A 190 3.14 -12.13 24.85
N ASP A 191 4.41 -11.74 24.94
CA ASP A 191 5.43 -12.55 25.61
C ASP A 191 5.45 -12.34 27.13
N LYS A 192 6.29 -13.13 27.81
CA LYS A 192 6.51 -13.08 29.26
C LYS A 192 6.96 -11.71 29.79
N ASN A 193 7.51 -10.84 28.93
CA ASN A 193 7.95 -9.50 29.29
C ASN A 193 6.87 -8.44 29.01
N GLY A 194 5.67 -8.87 28.58
CA GLY A 194 4.56 -8.00 28.23
C GLY A 194 4.64 -7.41 26.82
N LYS A 195 5.64 -7.77 26.02
CA LYS A 195 5.79 -7.26 24.65
C LYS A 195 4.93 -8.07 23.69
N TYR A 196 4.20 -7.39 22.82
CA TYR A 196 3.43 -8.02 21.74
C TYR A 196 4.32 -8.28 20.53
N ASN A 197 4.53 -9.54 20.21
CA ASN A 197 5.27 -9.99 19.04
C ASN A 197 4.29 -10.31 17.90
N PRO A 198 4.60 -9.91 16.65
CA PRO A 198 3.71 -10.14 15.52
C PRO A 198 3.63 -11.64 15.18
N ILE A 199 2.43 -12.11 14.87
CA ILE A 199 2.20 -13.41 14.26
C ILE A 199 2.21 -13.19 12.75
N SER A 200 3.35 -13.49 12.12
CA SER A 200 3.52 -13.28 10.67
C SER A 200 2.71 -14.31 9.88
N LEU A 201 1.98 -13.83 8.88
CA LEU A 201 1.38 -14.66 7.82
C LEU A 201 2.12 -14.49 6.49
N ASP A 202 3.21 -13.72 6.47
CA ASP A 202 4.09 -13.57 5.32
C ASP A 202 5.06 -14.75 5.26
N ILE A 203 5.00 -15.52 4.18
CA ILE A 203 5.86 -16.69 3.96
C ILE A 203 7.36 -16.36 4.00
N ALA A 204 7.76 -15.13 3.70
CA ALA A 204 9.16 -14.71 3.80
C ALA A 204 9.61 -14.47 5.25
N GLY A 205 8.66 -14.32 6.19
CA GLY A 205 8.91 -14.02 7.60
C GLY A 205 8.43 -15.12 8.55
N VAL A 206 8.14 -16.33 8.06
CA VAL A 206 7.78 -17.52 8.85
C VAL A 206 8.94 -18.51 8.83
#